data_AF-A0A3D2J5W6-F1
#
_entry.id   AF-A0A3D2J5W6-F1
#
_cell.length_a   1.000
_cell.length_b   1.000
_cell.length_c   1.000
_cell.angle_alpha   90.00
_cell.angle_beta   90.00
_cell.angle_gamma   90.00
#
_symmetry.space_group_name_H-M   'P 1'
#
loop_
_entity.id
_entity.type
_entity.pdbx_description
1 polymer ?
#
loop_
_entity_poly.entity_id
_entity_poly.type
_entity_poly.pdbx_seq_one_letter_code
_entity_poly.pdbx_strand_id
1 'polypeptide(L)'
;MTTHTTPSLHLAQVYELLVETYGNPQWIAGNDPLGGLVGTILSQHTSDINSGRAYDQLVTRFPTWEEVRDAPTQEVAEAIKSGGLANIKAPRIQDA
;
A
#
# COMPACT_ATOMS: atom_id res chain seq x y z
N MET A 1 2.83 10.26 -28.83
CA MET A 1 4.06 9.57 -29.28
C MET A 1 4.47 8.61 -28.19
N THR A 2 4.29 7.30 -28.38
CA THR A 2 4.83 6.28 -27.49
C THR A 2 6.29 6.06 -27.88
N THR A 3 7.22 6.49 -27.04
CA THR A 3 8.65 6.19 -27.21
C THR A 3 8.90 4.76 -26.76
N HIS A 4 9.07 3.82 -27.69
CA HIS A 4 9.54 2.49 -27.36
C HIS A 4 11.07 2.52 -27.20
N THR A 5 11.52 2.50 -25.95
CA THR A 5 12.94 2.30 -25.63
C THR A 5 13.24 0.81 -25.70
N THR A 6 14.23 0.41 -26.50
CA THR A 6 14.74 -0.96 -26.50
C THR A 6 15.67 -1.13 -25.29
N PRO A 7 15.42 -2.08 -24.37
CA PRO A 7 16.32 -2.33 -23.26
C PRO A 7 17.69 -2.84 -23.76
N SER A 8 18.75 -2.57 -23.01
CA SER A 8 20.06 -3.19 -23.30
C SER A 8 19.98 -4.70 -23.17
N LEU A 9 20.88 -5.43 -23.84
CA LEU A 9 20.95 -6.90 -23.73
C LEU A 9 21.02 -7.37 -22.27
N HIS A 10 21.79 -6.65 -21.45
CA HIS A 10 21.94 -6.95 -20.04
C HIS A 10 20.60 -6.80 -19.27
N LEU A 11 19.85 -5.73 -19.51
CA LEU A 11 18.54 -5.52 -18.86
C LEU A 11 17.52 -6.57 -19.29
N ALA A 12 17.52 -6.97 -20.57
CA ALA A 12 16.66 -8.03 -21.06
C ALA A 12 16.98 -9.37 -20.36
N GLN A 13 18.26 -9.72 -20.23
CA GLN A 13 18.68 -10.94 -19.52
C GLN A 13 18.28 -10.94 -18.04
N VAL A 14 18.46 -9.80 -17.35
CA VAL A 14 18.03 -9.66 -15.96
C VAL A 14 16.51 -9.82 -15.83
N TYR A 15 15.74 -9.21 -16.75
CA TYR A 15 14.29 -9.35 -16.76
C TYR A 15 13.85 -10.81 -16.93
N GLU A 16 14.42 -11.53 -17.91
CA GLU A 16 14.08 -12.94 -18.13
C GLU A 16 14.42 -13.80 -16.92
N LEU A 17 15.56 -13.57 -16.26
CA LEU A 17 15.93 -14.29 -15.03
C LEU A 17 14.92 -14.04 -13.90
N LEU A 18 14.44 -12.81 -13.74
CA LEU A 18 13.41 -12.46 -12.75
C LEU A 18 12.08 -13.15 -13.08
N VAL A 19 11.67 -13.16 -14.35
CA VAL A 19 10.44 -13.85 -14.80
C VAL A 19 10.53 -15.36 -14.60
N GLU A 20 11.68 -15.97 -14.89
CA GLU A 20 11.90 -17.41 -14.65
C GLU A 20 11.85 -17.73 -13.15
N THR A 21 12.42 -16.88 -12.31
CA THR A 21 12.52 -17.11 -10.86
C THR A 21 11.20 -16.87 -10.12
N TYR A 22 10.49 -15.79 -10.46
CA TYR A 22 9.33 -15.30 -9.70
C TYR A 22 8.00 -15.39 -10.47
N GLY A 23 8.05 -15.75 -11.76
CA GLY A 23 6.92 -15.65 -12.67
C GLY A 23 6.72 -14.24 -13.22
N ASN A 24 5.87 -14.13 -14.24
CA ASN A 24 5.49 -12.82 -14.77
C ASN A 24 4.52 -12.10 -13.80
N PRO A 25 4.83 -10.88 -13.33
CA PRO A 25 3.99 -10.16 -12.39
C PRO A 25 2.59 -9.93 -12.97
N GLN A 26 1.58 -10.32 -12.21
CA GLN A 26 0.18 -10.12 -12.55
C GLN A 26 -0.32 -8.84 -11.88
N TRP A 27 -0.64 -7.82 -12.67
CA TRP A 27 -1.27 -6.60 -12.17
C TRP A 27 -2.78 -6.83 -12.03
N ILE A 28 -3.22 -7.22 -10.84
CA ILE A 28 -4.64 -7.36 -10.54
C ILE A 28 -5.14 -6.00 -10.05
N ALA A 29 -5.81 -5.26 -10.93
CA ALA A 29 -6.48 -4.02 -10.54
C ALA A 29 -7.65 -4.37 -9.60
N GLY A 30 -7.54 -4.00 -8.32
CA GLY A 30 -8.65 -4.07 -7.38
C GLY A 30 -9.68 -2.96 -7.63
N ASN A 31 -10.91 -3.16 -7.14
CA ASN A 31 -11.98 -2.14 -7.19
C ASN A 31 -11.89 -1.11 -6.05
N ASP A 32 -10.77 -1.06 -5.32
CA ASP A 32 -10.58 -0.20 -4.15
C ASP A 32 -9.27 0.62 -4.28
N PRO A 33 -9.27 1.69 -5.08
CA PRO A 33 -8.11 2.54 -5.25
C PRO A 33 -7.71 3.27 -3.95
N LEU A 34 -8.67 3.59 -3.09
CA LEU A 34 -8.41 4.20 -1.78
C LEU A 34 -7.71 3.22 -0.84
N GLY A 35 -8.14 1.95 -0.81
CA GLY A 35 -7.44 0.89 -0.08
C GLY A 35 -5.98 0.73 -0.51
N GLY A 36 -5.72 0.80 -1.82
CA GLY A 36 -4.35 0.81 -2.34
C GLY A 36 -3.50 2.00 -1.86
N LEU A 37 -4.08 3.21 -1.85
CA LEU A 37 -3.42 4.41 -1.33
C LEU A 37 -3.14 4.28 0.18
N VAL A 38 -4.14 3.89 0.96
CA VAL A 38 -4.02 3.72 2.42
C VAL A 38 -3.00 2.63 2.75
N GLY A 39 -3.02 1.49 2.06
CA GLY A 39 -2.02 0.44 2.18
C GLY A 39 -0.59 0.94 1.90
N THR A 40 -0.44 1.80 0.89
CA THR A 40 0.84 2.45 0.56
C THR A 40 1.29 3.43 1.64
N ILE A 41 0.37 4.16 2.28
CA ILE A 41 0.71 5.02 3.42
C ILE A 41 1.16 4.17 4.62
N LEU A 42 0.46 3.07 4.89
CA LEU A 42 0.75 2.17 6.00
C LEU A 42 2.08 1.44 5.84
N SER A 43 2.53 1.15 4.61
CA SER A 43 3.79 0.45 4.34
C SER A 43 5.06 1.25 4.60
N GLN A 44 4.94 2.57 4.74
CA GLN A 44 6.10 3.43 5.00
C GLN A 44 6.78 3.06 6.33
N HIS A 45 8.08 2.76 6.29
CA HIS A 45 8.90 2.48 7.48
C HIS A 45 8.40 1.33 8.37
N THR A 46 7.83 0.26 7.79
CA THR A 46 7.46 -0.94 8.54
C THR A 46 7.55 -2.19 7.66
N SER A 47 7.25 -3.37 8.21
CA SER A 47 7.23 -4.63 7.44
C SER A 47 5.87 -4.89 6.82
N ASP A 48 5.81 -5.74 5.78
CA ASP A 48 4.55 -6.15 5.15
C ASP A 48 3.57 -6.76 6.16
N ILE A 49 4.07 -7.57 7.10
CA ILE A 49 3.28 -8.18 8.17
C ILE A 49 2.59 -7.11 9.03
N ASN A 50 3.32 -6.06 9.40
CA ASN A 50 2.80 -4.99 10.23
C ASN A 50 1.86 -4.07 9.45
N SER A 51 2.17 -3.80 8.18
CA SER A 51 1.33 -3.01 7.28
C SER A 51 -0.02 -3.69 7.05
N GLY A 52 0.01 -4.99 6.73
CA GLY A 52 -1.19 -5.80 6.54
C GLY A 52 -2.04 -5.86 7.81
N ARG A 53 -1.41 -6.12 8.96
CA ARG A 53 -2.13 -6.11 10.25
C ARG A 53 -2.78 -4.76 10.54
N ALA A 54 -2.09 -3.65 10.29
CA ALA A 54 -2.64 -2.30 10.49
C ALA A 54 -3.79 -2.01 9.53
N TYR A 55 -3.67 -2.44 8.27
CA TYR A 55 -4.74 -2.30 7.27
C TYR A 55 -5.99 -3.08 7.68
N ASP A 56 -5.82 -4.37 8.02
CA ASP A 56 -6.92 -5.25 8.45
C ASP A 56 -7.62 -4.69 9.69
N GLN A 57 -6.86 -4.20 10.68
CA GLN A 57 -7.40 -3.55 11.88
C GLN A 57 -8.18 -2.28 11.57
N LEU A 58 -7.68 -1.45 10.64
CA LEU A 58 -8.33 -0.21 10.23
C LEU A 58 -9.67 -0.48 9.57
N VAL A 59 -9.72 -1.32 8.53
CA VAL A 59 -10.94 -1.58 7.76
C VAL A 59 -11.95 -2.45 8.53
N THR A 60 -11.48 -3.24 9.50
CA THR A 60 -12.38 -3.95 10.43
C THR A 60 -13.05 -2.98 11.40
N ARG A 61 -12.33 -1.96 11.88
CA ARG A 61 -12.86 -0.98 12.83
C ARG A 61 -13.73 0.09 12.15
N PHE A 62 -13.38 0.49 10.94
CA PHE A 62 -14.05 1.51 10.14
C PHE A 62 -14.38 0.91 8.77
N PRO A 63 -15.56 0.29 8.60
CA PRO A 63 -15.93 -0.42 7.37
C PRO A 63 -16.06 0.45 6.12
N THR A 64 -16.09 1.78 6.26
CA THR A 64 -16.15 2.73 5.16
C THR A 64 -15.03 3.77 5.25
N TRP A 65 -14.61 4.32 4.10
CA TRP A 65 -13.57 5.35 4.08
C TRP A 65 -14.05 6.67 4.69
N GLU A 66 -15.35 6.97 4.60
CA GLU A 66 -15.99 8.08 5.29
C GLU A 66 -15.84 7.94 6.81
N GLU A 67 -16.01 6.75 7.36
CA GLU A 67 -15.79 6.50 8.78
C GLU A 67 -14.32 6.70 9.19
N VAL A 68 -13.36 6.32 8.34
CA VAL A 68 -11.94 6.63 8.59
C VAL A 68 -11.69 8.13 8.59
N ARG A 69 -12.24 8.86 7.61
CA ARG A 69 -12.10 10.32 7.47
C ARG A 69 -12.68 11.06 8.68
N ASP A 70 -13.88 10.68 9.11
CA ASP A 70 -14.66 11.41 10.11
C ASP A 70 -14.37 10.97 11.56
N ALA A 71 -13.70 9.82 11.75
CA ALA A 71 -13.30 9.36 13.07
C ALA A 71 -12.29 10.32 13.75
N PRO A 72 -12.26 10.37 15.10
CA PRO A 72 -11.18 11.07 15.79
C PRO A 72 -9.82 10.52 15.37
N THR A 73 -8.89 11.39 14.96
CA THR A 73 -7.56 11.00 14.47
C THR A 73 -6.82 10.06 15.42
N GLN A 74 -7.02 10.22 16.73
CA GLN A 74 -6.43 9.35 17.74
C GLN A 74 -6.96 7.92 17.70
N GLU A 75 -8.23 7.71 17.33
CA GLU A 75 -8.79 6.38 17.15
C GLU A 75 -8.25 5.68 15.90
N VAL A 76 -8.07 6.44 14.81
CA VAL A 76 -7.39 5.95 13.61
C VAL A 76 -5.94 5.58 13.95
N ALA A 77 -5.23 6.43 14.68
CA ALA A 77 -3.86 6.17 15.12
C ALA A 77 -3.76 4.90 15.99
N GLU A 78 -4.70 4.67 16.91
CA GLU A 78 -4.71 3.46 17.72
C GLU A 78 -5.00 2.21 16.87
N ALA A 79 -5.90 2.31 15.87
CA ALA A 79 -6.20 1.21 14.96
C ALA A 79 -4.99 0.78 14.11
N ILE A 80 -4.14 1.73 13.70
CA ILE A 80 -2.98 1.46 12.84
C ILE A 80 -1.65 1.37 13.58
N LYS A 81 -1.68 1.34 14.92
CA LYS A 81 -0.49 1.40 15.79
C LYS A 81 0.56 0.33 15.47
N SER A 82 0.11 -0.85 15.06
CA SER A 82 0.98 -1.96 14.65
C SER A 82 1.84 -1.63 13.42
N GLY A 83 1.40 -0.70 12.56
CA GLY A 83 2.12 -0.24 11.37
C GLY A 83 3.24 0.77 11.65
N GLY A 84 3.41 1.24 12.89
CA GLY A 84 4.42 2.23 13.25
C GLY A 84 4.12 3.64 12.70
N LEU A 85 4.68 4.66 13.35
CA LEU A 85 4.46 6.08 13.01
C LEU A 85 2.96 6.48 12.95
N ALA A 86 2.11 5.82 13.74
CA ALA A 86 0.65 5.96 13.63
C ALA A 86 0.14 7.40 13.78
N ASN A 87 0.71 8.17 14.72
CA ASN A 87 0.35 9.58 14.92
C ASN A 87 0.71 10.47 13.73
N ILE A 88 1.63 10.04 12.86
CA ILE A 88 2.00 10.74 11.62
C ILE A 88 1.13 10.25 10.45
N LYS A 89 0.86 8.94 10.40
CA LYS A 89 0.11 8.31 9.31
C LYS A 89 -1.39 8.57 9.38
N ALA A 90 -1.98 8.58 10.58
CA ALA A 90 -3.42 8.79 10.77
C ALA A 90 -3.92 10.11 10.17
N PRO A 91 -3.35 11.30 10.48
CA PRO A 91 -3.81 12.54 9.84
C PRO A 91 -3.57 12.53 8.32
N ARG A 92 -2.46 11.95 7.84
CA ARG A 92 -2.20 11.83 6.40
C ARG A 92 -3.22 10.96 5.67
N ILE A 93 -3.75 9.93 6.32
CA ILE A 93 -4.81 9.09 5.75
C ILE A 93 -6.12 9.90 5.67
N GLN A 94 -6.41 10.74 6.65
CA GLN A 94 -7.64 11.54 6.69
C GLN A 94 -7.59 12.76 5.75
N ASP A 95 -6.41 13.33 5.53
CA ASP A 95 -6.18 14.53 4.71
C ASP A 95 -5.80 14.23 3.24
N ALA A 96 -5.71 12.95 2.86
CA ALA A 96 -5.25 12.51 1.53
C ALA A 96 -6.24 12.79 0.39
#